data_AF-A0A090SZI6-F1
#
_entry.id   AF-A0A090SZI6-F1
#
_cell.length_a   1.000
_cell.length_b   1.000
_cell.length_c   1.000
_cell.angle_alpha   90.00
_cell.angle_beta   90.00
_cell.angle_gamma   90.00
#
_symmetry.space_group_name_H-M   'P 1'
#
loop_
_entity.id
_entity.type
_entity.pdbx_description
1 polymer ?
#
loop_
_entity_poly.entity_id
_entity_poly.type
_entity_poly.pdbx_seq_one_letter_code
_entity_poly.pdbx_strand_id
1 'polypeptide(L)' 'MSLLSQTSLESDNNIVISTDKPSPKQRLKGAYICERSKLEVVEVELNRSKVVMIDQNGKFIKVPFLSEH' A
#
# COMPACT_ATOMS: atom_id res chain seq x y z
N MET A 1 4.46 -41.05 19.20
CA MET A 1 4.12 -41.58 17.87
C MET A 1 2.61 -41.54 17.73
N SER A 2 2.08 -40.67 16.87
CA SER A 2 0.73 -40.76 16.32
C SER A 2 0.81 -40.22 14.90
N LEU A 3 0.31 -41.02 13.97
CA LEU A 3 0.29 -40.81 12.53
C LEU A 3 -0.84 -39.85 12.12
N LEU A 4 -0.82 -39.49 10.83
CA LEU A 4 -1.81 -38.74 10.02
C LEU A 4 -1.75 -37.21 10.19
N SER A 5 -1.66 -36.39 9.15
CA SER A 5 -1.99 -36.56 7.74
C SER A 5 -1.13 -35.62 6.89
N GLN A 6 -0.57 -36.12 5.81
CA GLN A 6 0.02 -35.32 4.74
C GLN A 6 -1.11 -34.47 4.13
N THR A 7 -1.02 -33.14 4.22
CA THR A 7 -1.75 -32.27 3.30
C THR A 7 -0.90 -32.11 2.07
N SER A 8 -0.99 -33.10 1.18
CA SER A 8 -0.58 -32.91 -0.21
C SER A 8 -1.52 -31.88 -0.82
N LEU A 9 -1.01 -30.67 -1.01
CA LEU A 9 -1.55 -29.71 -1.98
C LEU A 9 -0.60 -29.70 -3.17
N GLU A 10 -0.39 -30.89 -3.75
CA GLU A 10 -0.01 -31.01 -5.15
C GLU A 10 -1.24 -30.69 -5.99
N SER A 11 -1.35 -29.42 -6.37
CA SER A 11 -2.06 -29.07 -7.59
C SER A 11 -1.04 -28.54 -8.57
N ASP A 12 -0.31 -29.48 -9.19
CA ASP A 12 0.41 -29.25 -10.44
C ASP A 12 -0.62 -28.95 -11.54
N ASN A 13 -1.23 -27.77 -11.46
CA ASN A 13 -1.93 -27.17 -12.58
C ASN A 13 -0.88 -26.56 -13.49
N ASN A 14 -0.12 -27.42 -14.16
CA ASN A 14 0.71 -27.06 -15.27
C ASN A 14 -0.20 -26.81 -16.49
N ILE A 15 -1.01 -25.76 -16.40
CA ILE A 15 -1.59 -25.14 -17.59
C ILE A 15 -0.56 -24.09 -17.98
N VAL A 16 0.27 -24.43 -18.97
CA VAL A 16 1.09 -23.47 -19.69
C VAL A 16 0.12 -22.58 -20.46
N ILE A 17 -0.46 -21.61 -19.76
CA ILE A 17 -1.11 -20.48 -20.39
C ILE A 17 0.02 -19.53 -20.75
N SER A 18 0.50 -19.61 -21.99
CA SER A 18 1.18 -18.49 -22.63
C SER A 18 0.16 -17.36 -22.76
N THR A 19 -0.07 -16.64 -21.66
CA THR A 19 -0.76 -15.36 -21.64
C THR A 19 0.21 -14.36 -21.07
N ASP A 20 0.63 -13.40 -21.90
CA ASP A 20 1.44 -12.23 -21.53
C ASP A 20 0.73 -11.30 -20.51
N LYS A 21 -0.33 -11.76 -19.84
CA LYS A 21 -1.13 -11.00 -18.89
C LYS A 21 -1.06 -11.63 -17.49
N PRO A 22 -0.68 -10.85 -16.47
CA PRO A 22 -0.58 -11.34 -15.10
C PRO A 22 -1.95 -11.77 -14.57
N SER A 23 -1.97 -12.88 -13.82
CA SER A 23 -3.17 -13.37 -13.16
C SER A 23 -3.74 -12.33 -12.19
N PRO A 24 -5.05 -12.37 -11.85
CA PRO A 24 -5.65 -11.45 -10.90
C PRO A 24 -4.91 -11.38 -9.56
N LYS A 25 -4.43 -12.53 -9.04
CA LYS A 25 -3.63 -12.60 -7.81
C LYS A 25 -2.31 -11.85 -7.92
N GLN A 26 -1.62 -11.97 -9.06
CA GLN A 26 -0.37 -11.24 -9.32
C GLN A 26 -0.62 -9.74 -9.45
N ARG A 27 -1.72 -9.34 -10.10
CA ARG A 27 -2.13 -7.93 -10.21
C ARG A 27 -2.45 -7.31 -8.86
N LEU A 28 -3.22 -8.01 -8.02
CA LEU A 28 -3.55 -7.55 -6.67
C LEU A 28 -2.30 -7.43 -5.80
N LYS A 29 -1.40 -8.43 -5.86
CA LYS A 29 -0.12 -8.38 -5.14
C LYS A 29 0.73 -7.18 -5.61
N GLY A 30 0.82 -6.97 -6.92
CA GLY A 30 1.56 -5.83 -7.48
C GLY A 30 0.95 -4.48 -7.08
N ALA A 31 -0.38 -4.35 -7.14
CA ALA A 31 -1.09 -3.15 -6.71
C ALA A 31 -0.87 -2.85 -5.22
N TYR A 32 -0.97 -3.87 -4.36
CA TYR A 32 -0.70 -3.71 -2.93
C TYR A 32 0.72 -3.24 -2.64
N ILE A 33 1.73 -3.88 -3.25
CA ILE A 33 3.13 -3.49 -3.05
C ILE A 33 3.37 -2.06 -3.54
N CYS A 34 2.85 -1.73 -4.72
CA CYS A 34 2.97 -0.40 -5.30
C CYS A 34 2.33 0.66 -4.40
N GLU A 35 1.11 0.41 -3.91
CA GLU A 35 0.40 1.36 -3.07
C GLU A 35 1.06 1.52 -1.71
N ARG A 36 1.53 0.42 -1.11
CA ARG A 36 2.29 0.47 0.14
C ARG A 36 3.52 1.35 0.01
N SER A 37 4.34 1.16 -1.03
CA SER A 37 5.54 1.98 -1.22
C SER A 37 5.23 3.45 -1.48
N LYS A 38 4.13 3.76 -2.17
CA LYS A 38 3.67 5.15 -2.34
C LYS A 38 3.26 5.76 -1.00
N LEU A 39 2.49 5.03 -0.20
CA LEU A 39 2.00 5.52 1.10
C LEU A 39 3.16 5.79 2.08
N GLU A 40 4.19 4.94 2.09
CA GLU A 40 5.39 5.16 2.90
C GLU A 40 6.06 6.52 2.59
N VAL A 41 6.14 6.91 1.31
CA VAL A 41 6.69 8.22 0.91
C VAL A 41 5.75 9.36 1.28
N VAL A 42 4.46 9.21 0.97
CA VAL A 42 3.44 10.23 1.24
C VAL A 42 3.36 10.54 2.73
N GLU A 43 3.45 9.54 3.60
CA GLU A 43 3.42 9.73 5.05
C GLU A 43 4.61 10.57 5.55
N VAL A 44 5.81 10.33 5.02
CA VAL A 44 7.00 11.13 5.35
C VAL A 44 6.85 12.57 4.85
N GLU A 45 6.34 12.75 3.64
CA GLU A 45 6.12 14.08 3.04
C GLU A 45 5.06 14.88 3.80
N LEU A 46 3.95 14.25 4.19
CA LEU A 46 2.91 14.89 5.01
C LEU A 46 3.45 15.30 6.37
N ASN A 47 4.22 14.42 7.04
CA ASN A 47 4.83 14.74 8.33
C ASN A 47 5.83 15.90 8.26
N ARG A 48 6.50 16.10 7.12
CA ARG A 48 7.44 17.22 6.92
C ARG A 48 6.77 18.50 6.43
N SER A 49 5.63 18.38 5.78
CA SER A 49 4.91 19.50 5.18
C SER A 49 4.32 20.41 6.26
N LYS A 50 4.17 21.71 5.95
CA LYS A 50 3.50 22.69 6.82
C LYS A 50 2.61 23.59 5.97
N VAL A 51 1.33 23.69 6.32
CA VAL A 51 0.41 24.63 5.69
C VAL A 51 0.35 25.89 6.54
N VAL A 52 0.54 27.03 5.89
CA VAL A 52 0.45 28.34 6.52
C VAL A 52 -0.42 29.25 5.67
N MET A 53 -1.38 29.92 6.30
CA MET A 53 -2.21 30.95 5.69
C MET A 53 -1.71 32.33 6.12
N ILE A 54 -1.93 33.34 5.27
CA ILE A 54 -1.62 34.74 5.58
C ILE A 54 -2.94 35.51 5.55
N ASP A 55 -3.26 36.21 6.64
CA ASP A 55 -4.46 37.05 6.70
C ASP A 55 -4.25 38.42 6.04
N GLN A 56 -5.32 39.20 5.93
CA GLN A 56 -5.30 40.55 5.36
C GLN A 56 -4.37 41.54 6.09
N ASN A 57 -3.95 41.23 7.31
CA ASN A 57 -3.03 42.03 8.11
C ASN A 57 -1.59 41.51 8.05
N GLY A 58 -1.32 40.48 7.23
CA GLY A 58 0.00 39.85 7.10
C GLY A 58 0.34 38.85 8.21
N LYS A 59 -0.63 38.44 9.03
CA LYS A 59 -0.40 37.47 10.11
C LYS A 59 -0.36 36.05 9.56
N PHE A 60 0.70 35.32 9.91
CA PHE A 60 0.82 33.89 9.62
C PHE A 60 -0.04 33.04 10.55
N ILE A 61 -0.88 32.19 9.96
CA ILE A 61 -1.73 31.22 10.65
C ILE A 61 -1.29 29.83 10.24
N LYS A 62 -0.77 29.03 11.18
CA LYS A 62 -0.39 27.64 10.91
C LYS A 62 -1.65 26.77 10.92
N VAL A 63 -1.85 26.00 9.86
CA VAL A 63 -2.98 25.08 9.73
C VAL A 63 -2.46 23.65 9.91
N PRO A 64 -2.91 22.91 10.94
CA PRO A 64 -2.52 21.52 11.12
C PRO A 64 -3.21 20.64 10.06
N PHE A 65 -2.51 19.62 9.56
CA PHE A 65 -3.07 18.67 8.58
C PHE A 65 -4.03 17.66 9.21
N LEU A 66 -3.77 17.29 10.46
CA LEU A 66 -4.60 16.40 11.25
C LEU A 66 -5.24 17.24 12.34
N SER A 67 -6.56 17.16 12.50
CA SER A 67 -7.15 17.50 13.79
C SER A 67 -6.49 16.55 14.78
N GLU A 68 -5.79 17.07 15.79
CA GLU A 68 -5.27 16.25 16.88
C GLU A 68 -6.37 15.27 17.31
N HIS A 69 -6.03 13.98 17.40
CA HIS A 69 -6.89 13.02 18.08
C HIS A 69 -6.95 13.36 19.56
#